data_AF-A0AAF6BE20-F1
#
_entry.id   AF-A0AAF6BE20-F1
#
_cell.length_a   1.000
_cell.length_b   1.000
_cell.length_c   1.000
_cell.angle_alpha   90.00
_cell.angle_beta   90.00
_cell.angle_gamma   90.00
#
_symmetry.space_group_name_H-M   'P 1'
#
loop_
_entity.id
_entity.type
_entity.pdbx_description
1 polymer ?
#
loop_
_entity_poly.entity_id
_entity_poly.type
_entity_poly.pdbx_seq_one_letter_code
_entity_poly.pdbx_strand_id
1 'polypeptide(L)'
;MPFILNGTAREKAVDQDHEKATLAPKVAIEESWLSFDQPAEVLHNKVRAFAEWPGTRAKFLLSSSNGVVQTIELKIVTTRVKHLSHDTLPSGGEVSLLGDALVVPCGGEGSDGTCLEILQLQPPAKKVMSARDFCNGLRGQKLLKDINGTRLPSAHMAA
;
A
#
# COMPACT_ATOMS: atom_id res chain seq x y z
N MET A 1 42.46 -1.62 -20.63
CA MET A 1 41.21 -1.60 -21.42
C MET A 1 40.12 -2.37 -20.66
N PRO A 2 38.85 -1.94 -20.70
CA PRO A 2 37.71 -2.71 -20.18
C PRO A 2 37.63 -4.13 -20.77
N PHE A 3 37.19 -5.11 -19.96
CA PHE A 3 37.16 -6.54 -20.31
C PHE A 3 36.29 -6.89 -21.52
N ILE A 4 35.24 -6.09 -21.78
CA ILE A 4 34.40 -6.24 -22.97
C ILE A 4 35.19 -5.85 -24.23
N LEU A 5 36.03 -4.81 -24.14
CA LEU A 5 36.75 -4.24 -25.29
C LEU A 5 38.01 -5.03 -25.66
N ASN A 6 38.59 -5.80 -24.74
CA ASN A 6 39.75 -6.66 -25.00
C ASN A 6 39.40 -8.15 -25.19
N GLY A 7 38.10 -8.50 -25.26
CA GLY A 7 37.62 -9.86 -25.54
C GLY A 7 37.65 -10.85 -24.37
N THR A 8 38.31 -10.52 -23.25
CA THR A 8 38.46 -11.43 -22.10
C THR A 8 37.16 -11.70 -21.33
N ALA A 9 36.10 -10.89 -21.56
CA ALA A 9 34.79 -11.14 -20.97
C ALA A 9 34.18 -12.49 -21.42
N ARG A 10 34.47 -12.94 -22.65
CA ARG A 10 33.91 -14.19 -23.19
C ARG A 10 34.42 -15.43 -22.46
N GLU A 11 35.66 -15.39 -21.98
CA GLU A 11 36.29 -16.50 -21.25
C GLU A 11 35.66 -16.72 -19.87
N LYS A 12 34.96 -15.70 -19.34
CA LYS A 12 34.30 -15.74 -18.03
C LYS A 12 32.77 -15.84 -18.12
N ALA A 13 32.21 -15.96 -19.33
CA ALA A 13 30.78 -16.09 -19.51
C ALA A 13 30.30 -17.48 -19.08
N VAL A 14 29.13 -17.54 -18.45
CA VAL A 14 28.49 -18.77 -17.97
C VAL A 14 27.07 -18.84 -18.52
N ASP A 15 26.65 -20.01 -19.00
CA ASP A 15 25.30 -20.24 -19.47
C ASP A 15 24.28 -20.05 -18.34
N GLN A 16 23.12 -19.49 -18.67
CA GLN A 16 22.06 -19.29 -17.68
C GLN A 16 21.42 -20.63 -17.28
N ASP A 17 21.21 -20.81 -15.98
CA ASP A 17 20.42 -21.92 -15.46
C ASP A 17 18.93 -21.62 -15.63
N HIS A 18 18.30 -22.27 -16.62
CA HIS A 18 16.89 -22.06 -16.94
C HIS A 18 15.93 -22.47 -15.80
N GLU A 19 16.33 -23.37 -14.90
CA GLU A 19 15.50 -23.77 -13.75
C GLU A 19 15.42 -22.66 -12.69
N LYS A 20 16.39 -21.73 -12.65
CA LYS A 20 16.41 -20.58 -11.74
C LYS A 20 15.81 -19.31 -12.36
N ALA A 21 15.41 -19.35 -13.63
CA ALA A 21 14.90 -18.18 -14.33
C ALA A 21 13.47 -17.83 -13.87
N THR A 22 13.25 -16.58 -13.46
CA THR A 22 11.92 -16.05 -13.13
C THR A 22 11.56 -14.87 -14.02
N LEU A 23 10.29 -14.74 -14.41
CA LEU A 23 9.81 -13.61 -15.20
C LEU A 23 9.55 -12.39 -14.30
N ALA A 24 10.03 -11.23 -14.74
CA ALA A 24 9.65 -9.93 -14.20
C ALA A 24 8.74 -9.23 -15.23
N PRO A 25 7.42 -9.48 -15.21
CA PRO A 25 6.50 -8.87 -16.16
C PRO A 25 6.46 -7.34 -16.00
N LYS A 26 6.02 -6.65 -17.03
CA LYS A 26 5.83 -5.20 -17.00
C LYS A 26 4.75 -4.86 -15.97
N VAL A 27 5.07 -3.91 -15.08
CA VAL A 27 4.12 -3.41 -14.06
C VAL A 27 2.92 -2.76 -14.73
N ALA A 28 1.72 -3.18 -14.34
CA ALA A 28 0.44 -2.58 -14.75
C ALA A 28 -0.05 -1.55 -13.71
N ILE A 29 -0.88 -0.60 -14.13
CA ILE A 29 -1.39 0.46 -13.22
C ILE A 29 -2.35 -0.14 -12.18
N GLU A 30 -3.06 -1.21 -12.53
CA GLU A 30 -3.98 -1.96 -11.69
C GLU A 30 -3.25 -2.62 -10.51
N GLU A 31 -1.96 -2.92 -10.68
CA GLU A 31 -1.15 -3.45 -9.59
C GLU A 31 -0.89 -2.39 -8.51
N SER A 32 -1.10 -1.10 -8.76
CA SER A 32 -0.87 -0.04 -7.76
C SER A 32 -1.73 -0.15 -6.50
N TRP A 33 -2.84 -0.90 -6.54
CA TRP A 33 -3.76 -1.03 -5.40
C TRP A 33 -3.17 -1.86 -4.26
N LEU A 34 -3.26 -1.33 -3.04
CA LEU A 34 -2.97 -2.03 -1.81
C LEU A 34 -4.22 -2.76 -1.31
N SER A 35 -4.04 -4.03 -0.92
CA SER A 35 -5.05 -4.81 -0.21
C SER A 35 -4.54 -5.09 1.20
N PHE A 36 -5.22 -4.55 2.21
CA PHE A 36 -4.86 -4.74 3.62
C PHE A 36 -5.19 -6.13 4.16
N ASP A 37 -5.54 -7.07 3.30
CA ASP A 37 -5.65 -8.49 3.62
C ASP A 37 -4.35 -9.25 3.28
N GLN A 38 -3.31 -8.52 2.87
CA GLN A 38 -1.94 -9.02 2.71
C GLN A 38 -1.07 -8.61 3.90
N PRO A 39 0.01 -9.37 4.21
CA PRO A 39 0.92 -9.03 5.30
C PRO A 39 1.52 -7.62 5.15
N ALA A 40 1.74 -6.94 6.29
CA ALA A 40 2.24 -5.57 6.29
C ALA A 40 3.59 -5.42 5.56
N GLU A 41 4.46 -6.43 5.63
CA GLU A 41 5.74 -6.46 4.92
C GLU A 41 5.57 -6.47 3.39
N VAL A 42 4.62 -7.25 2.87
CA VAL A 42 4.32 -7.31 1.44
C VAL A 42 3.85 -5.94 0.96
N LEU A 43 2.94 -5.30 1.71
CA LEU A 43 2.45 -3.97 1.39
C LEU A 43 3.54 -2.90 1.48
N HIS A 44 4.38 -2.97 2.52
CA HIS A 44 5.52 -2.07 2.65
C HIS A 44 6.51 -2.21 1.48
N ASN A 45 6.84 -3.44 1.09
CA ASN A 45 7.70 -3.72 -0.06
C ASN A 45 7.09 -3.16 -1.35
N LYS A 46 5.78 -3.30 -1.53
CA LYS A 46 5.05 -2.79 -2.69
C LYS A 46 5.08 -1.26 -2.77
N VAL A 47 4.87 -0.57 -1.65
CA VAL A 47 4.99 0.91 -1.57
C VAL A 47 6.37 1.38 -2.03
N ARG A 48 7.43 0.69 -1.60
CA ARG A 48 8.81 1.01 -1.97
C ARG A 48 9.12 0.67 -3.43
N ALA A 49 8.66 -0.48 -3.90
CA ALA A 49 8.90 -0.95 -5.27
C ALA A 49 8.21 -0.06 -6.32
N PHE A 50 7.03 0.48 -5.98
CA PHE A 50 6.24 1.35 -6.86
C PHE A 50 6.39 2.83 -6.52
N ALA A 51 7.46 3.22 -5.82
CA ALA A 51 7.78 4.62 -5.57
C ALA A 51 7.92 5.36 -6.92
N GLU A 52 7.47 6.61 -6.96
CA GLU A 52 7.34 7.44 -8.17
C GLU A 52 6.29 6.94 -9.18
N TRP A 53 6.53 5.79 -9.81
CA TRP A 53 5.65 5.16 -10.78
C TRP A 53 5.49 3.66 -10.50
N PRO A 54 4.26 3.11 -10.55
CA PRO A 54 2.97 3.80 -10.72
C PRO A 54 2.52 4.62 -9.50
N GLY A 55 3.24 4.54 -8.39
CA GLY A 55 2.73 4.89 -7.06
C GLY A 55 1.80 3.80 -6.51
N THR A 56 1.60 3.77 -5.21
CA THR A 56 0.61 2.88 -4.56
C THR A 56 -0.63 3.64 -4.14
N ARG A 57 -1.80 2.99 -4.26
CA ARG A 57 -3.11 3.57 -3.93
C ARG A 57 -3.89 2.65 -3.00
N ALA A 58 -4.66 3.22 -2.10
CA ALA A 58 -5.53 2.48 -1.20
C ALA A 58 -6.88 3.18 -1.08
N LYS A 59 -7.95 2.39 -0.91
CA LYS A 59 -9.30 2.89 -0.63
C LYS A 59 -9.57 2.82 0.86
N PHE A 60 -10.17 3.88 1.38
CA PHE A 60 -10.62 3.98 2.76
C PHE A 60 -12.06 4.48 2.79
N LEU A 61 -12.74 4.25 3.91
CA LEU A 61 -14.07 4.79 4.16
C LEU A 61 -13.97 5.95 5.16
N LEU A 62 -14.56 7.08 4.83
CA LEU A 62 -14.77 8.22 5.70
C LEU A 62 -16.17 8.16 6.27
N SER A 63 -16.28 7.99 7.58
CA SER A 63 -17.54 8.00 8.32
C SER A 63 -17.73 9.33 9.03
N SER A 64 -18.79 10.04 8.69
CA SER A 64 -19.17 11.32 9.29
C SER A 64 -20.16 11.13 10.44
N SER A 65 -20.20 12.08 11.38
CA SER A 65 -21.09 12.03 12.55
C SER A 65 -22.58 12.00 12.22
N ASN A 66 -22.96 12.41 11.00
CA ASN A 66 -24.31 12.32 10.46
C ASN A 66 -24.63 10.94 9.84
N GLY A 67 -23.75 9.94 9.97
CA GLY A 67 -23.94 8.59 9.45
C GLY A 67 -23.64 8.42 7.95
N VAL A 68 -23.21 9.48 7.26
CA VAL A 68 -22.81 9.39 5.84
C VAL A 68 -21.42 8.76 5.75
N VAL A 69 -21.31 7.70 4.94
CA VAL A 69 -20.04 7.04 4.63
C VAL A 69 -19.64 7.33 3.19
N GLN A 70 -18.40 7.78 2.98
CA GLN A 70 -17.84 8.08 1.66
C GLN A 70 -16.53 7.34 1.44
N THR A 71 -16.29 6.81 0.24
CA THR A 71 -15.00 6.23 -0.11
C THR A 71 -14.02 7.33 -0.51
N ILE A 72 -12.81 7.28 0.02
CA ILE A 72 -11.68 8.12 -0.38
C ILE A 72 -10.53 7.27 -0.89
N GLU A 73 -9.92 7.69 -1.99
CA GLU A 73 -8.71 7.09 -2.54
C GLU A 73 -7.50 7.91 -2.11
N LEU A 74 -6.53 7.26 -1.46
CA LEU A 74 -5.30 7.90 -1.02
C LEU A 74 -4.12 7.27 -1.75
N LYS A 75 -3.23 8.11 -2.30
CA LYS A 75 -1.90 7.63 -2.71
C LYS A 75 -1.06 7.47 -1.46
N ILE A 76 -0.57 6.26 -1.22
CA ILE A 76 0.31 5.94 -0.11
C ILE A 76 1.74 6.15 -0.57
N VAL A 77 2.52 6.93 0.20
CA VAL A 77 3.85 7.40 -0.22
C VAL A 77 4.95 6.81 0.64
N THR A 78 4.79 6.83 1.95
CA THR A 78 5.82 6.32 2.87
C THR A 78 5.16 5.52 3.98
N THR A 79 5.70 4.33 4.23
CA THR A 79 5.17 3.40 5.23
C THR A 79 6.28 2.80 6.08
N ARG A 80 5.89 2.21 7.20
CA ARG A 80 6.73 1.39 8.08
C ARG A 80 5.93 0.16 8.53
N VAL A 81 6.62 -0.96 8.74
CA VAL A 81 6.01 -2.17 9.32
C VAL A 81 6.08 -2.07 10.84
N LYS A 82 4.97 -2.44 11.50
CA LYS A 82 4.91 -2.56 12.96
C LYS A 82 4.31 -3.91 13.33
N HIS A 83 4.98 -4.59 14.25
CA HIS A 83 4.44 -5.78 14.90
C HIS A 83 3.79 -5.32 16.20
N LEU A 84 2.47 -5.49 16.32
CA LEU A 84 1.76 -5.24 17.56
C LEU A 84 1.59 -6.56 18.31
N SER A 85 1.76 -6.52 19.62
CA SER A 85 1.26 -7.59 20.50
C SER A 85 -0.26 -7.68 20.37
N HIS A 86 -0.80 -8.91 20.45
CA HIS A 86 -2.20 -9.23 20.18
C HIS A 86 -3.22 -8.37 20.96
N ASP A 87 -2.84 -7.83 22.13
CA ASP A 87 -3.65 -6.94 22.99
C ASP A 87 -3.82 -5.50 22.47
N THR A 88 -3.10 -5.09 21.42
CA THR A 88 -3.08 -3.69 20.96
C THR A 88 -3.63 -3.50 19.54
N LEU A 89 -4.13 -4.57 18.92
CA LEU A 89 -4.71 -4.50 17.58
C LEU A 89 -6.06 -3.77 17.61
N PRO A 90 -6.26 -2.75 16.77
CA PRO A 90 -7.56 -2.15 16.58
C PRO A 90 -8.58 -3.22 16.17
N SER A 91 -9.61 -3.42 17.00
CA SER A 91 -10.68 -4.37 16.70
C SER A 91 -11.52 -3.85 15.53
N GLY A 92 -11.91 -4.73 14.60
CA GLY A 92 -12.94 -4.41 13.58
C GLY A 92 -12.50 -3.57 12.38
N GLY A 93 -11.20 -3.52 12.04
CA GLY A 93 -10.73 -2.78 10.85
C GLY A 93 -10.68 -1.25 11.05
N GLU A 94 -10.69 -0.78 12.29
CA GLU A 94 -10.54 0.64 12.60
C GLU A 94 -9.10 1.08 12.28
N VAL A 95 -8.98 2.18 11.53
CA VAL A 95 -7.69 2.79 11.21
C VAL A 95 -7.45 3.91 12.22
N SER A 96 -6.34 3.84 12.95
CA SER A 96 -6.07 4.73 14.08
C SER A 96 -4.84 5.59 13.85
N LEU A 97 -4.87 6.83 14.34
CA LEU A 97 -3.67 7.67 14.40
C LEU A 97 -2.92 7.34 15.69
N LEU A 98 -1.72 6.77 15.58
CA LEU A 98 -0.84 6.50 16.72
C LEU A 98 0.44 7.32 16.56
N GLY A 99 0.61 8.31 17.44
CA GLY A 99 1.70 9.28 17.31
C GLY A 99 1.55 10.12 16.04
N ASP A 100 2.44 9.90 15.09
CA ASP A 100 2.50 10.62 13.80
C ASP A 100 2.04 9.77 12.60
N ALA A 101 1.67 8.50 12.84
CA ALA A 101 1.39 7.53 11.80
C ALA A 101 -0.05 7.04 11.84
N LEU A 102 -0.61 6.80 10.66
CA LEU A 102 -1.91 6.16 10.48
C LEU A 102 -1.70 4.64 10.41
N VAL A 103 -2.17 3.94 11.43
CA VAL A 103 -1.97 2.50 11.63
C VAL A 103 -3.12 1.73 11.00
N VAL A 104 -2.81 0.90 10.02
CA VAL A 104 -3.78 0.02 9.34
C VAL A 104 -3.49 -1.44 9.70
N PRO A 105 -4.44 -2.14 10.34
CA PRO A 105 -4.32 -3.58 10.57
C PRO A 105 -4.22 -4.33 9.24
N CYS A 106 -3.23 -5.21 9.13
CA CYS A 106 -3.01 -6.04 7.94
C CYS A 106 -3.37 -7.49 8.24
N GLY A 107 -3.96 -8.18 7.27
CA GLY A 107 -4.36 -9.58 7.37
C GLY A 107 -3.55 -10.51 6.44
N GLY A 108 -3.91 -11.79 6.46
CA GLY A 108 -3.27 -12.85 5.68
C GLY A 108 -3.18 -14.15 6.49
N GLU A 109 -3.29 -15.31 5.85
CA GLU A 109 -3.05 -16.60 6.51
C GLU A 109 -1.64 -16.60 7.15
N GLY A 110 -1.56 -16.81 8.47
CA GLY A 110 -0.30 -16.80 9.22
C GLY A 110 0.23 -15.41 9.61
N SER A 111 -0.55 -14.34 9.46
CA SER A 111 -0.15 -12.99 9.91
C SER A 111 -0.54 -12.73 11.37
N ASP A 112 0.37 -13.02 12.30
CA ASP A 112 0.25 -12.61 13.69
C ASP A 112 0.37 -11.07 13.80
N GLY A 113 -0.75 -10.37 13.97
CA GLY A 113 -0.79 -9.00 14.50
C GLY A 113 0.05 -7.93 13.81
N THR A 114 0.30 -8.04 12.50
CA THR A 114 1.09 -7.02 11.77
C THR A 114 0.23 -5.82 11.37
N CYS A 115 0.82 -4.63 11.42
CA CYS A 115 0.18 -3.39 10.99
C CYS A 115 1.11 -2.61 10.06
N LEU A 116 0.49 -1.94 9.09
CA LEU A 116 1.17 -0.98 8.22
C LEU A 116 0.97 0.43 8.80
N GLU A 117 2.05 1.06 9.20
CA GLU A 117 2.06 2.47 9.58
C GLU A 117 2.27 3.32 8.32
N ILE A 118 1.28 4.14 7.98
CA ILE A 118 1.36 5.13 6.90
C ILE A 118 1.87 6.44 7.52
N LEU A 119 3.03 6.90 7.03
CA LEU A 119 3.69 8.12 7.51
C LEU A 119 3.35 9.33 6.62
N GLN A 120 3.34 9.11 5.31
CA GLN A 120 3.00 10.12 4.31
C GLN A 120 2.02 9.57 3.29
N LEU A 121 1.06 10.40 2.93
CA LEU A 121 0.02 10.08 1.96
C LEU A 121 -0.33 11.34 1.15
N GLN A 122 -1.02 11.13 0.04
CA GLN A 122 -1.51 12.20 -0.82
C GLN A 122 -3.00 11.99 -1.10
N PRO A 123 -3.87 12.89 -0.57
CA PRO A 123 -5.29 12.92 -0.94
C PRO A 123 -5.48 13.38 -2.39
N PRO A 124 -6.65 13.12 -3.00
CA PRO A 124 -6.91 13.49 -4.38
C PRO A 124 -6.82 15.01 -4.55
N ALA A 125 -6.14 15.44 -5.62
CA ALA A 125 -5.90 16.85 -5.94
C ALA A 125 -5.19 17.66 -4.84
N LYS A 126 -4.46 17.01 -3.92
CA LYS A 126 -3.64 17.66 -2.88
C LYS A 126 -2.17 17.31 -3.03
N LYS A 127 -1.31 18.02 -2.29
CA LYS A 127 0.11 17.67 -2.14
C LYS A 127 0.27 16.51 -1.17
N VAL A 128 1.41 15.82 -1.25
CA VAL A 128 1.84 14.86 -0.24
C VAL A 128 1.91 15.57 1.13
N MET A 129 1.40 14.92 2.16
CA MET A 129 1.37 15.44 3.53
C MET A 129 1.61 14.31 4.54
N SER A 130 1.88 14.67 5.79
CA SER A 130 1.98 13.70 6.87
C SER A 130 0.62 13.07 7.18
N ALA A 131 0.63 11.84 7.71
CA ALA A 131 -0.58 11.19 8.19
C ALA A 131 -1.28 12.02 9.29
N ARG A 132 -0.52 12.64 10.20
CA ARG A 132 -1.06 13.55 11.22
C ARG A 132 -1.80 14.75 10.59
N ASP A 133 -1.21 15.42 9.60
CA ASP A 133 -1.85 16.57 8.94
C ASP A 133 -3.14 16.16 8.23
N PHE A 134 -3.13 14.99 7.59
CA PHE A 134 -4.32 14.44 6.97
C PHE A 134 -5.43 14.21 7.99
N CYS A 135 -5.14 13.55 9.12
CA CYS A 135 -6.10 13.31 10.20
C CYS A 135 -6.67 14.60 10.80
N ASN A 136 -5.82 15.62 11.00
CA ASN A 136 -6.27 16.94 11.47
C ASN A 136 -7.28 17.59 10.50
N GLY A 137 -7.16 17.29 9.20
CA GLY A 137 -8.07 17.75 8.16
C GLY A 137 -9.43 17.06 8.12
N LEU A 138 -9.63 15.94 8.83
CA LEU A 138 -10.87 15.14 8.77
C LEU A 138 -12.06 15.77 9.51
N ARG A 139 -11.85 16.84 10.29
CA ARG A 139 -12.93 17.61 10.98
C ARG A 139 -13.91 16.72 11.76
N GLY A 140 -13.42 15.68 12.43
CA GLY A 140 -14.24 14.75 13.22
C GLY A 140 -14.80 13.56 12.44
N GLN A 141 -14.48 13.42 11.15
CA GLN A 141 -14.73 12.17 10.42
C GLN A 141 -13.77 11.08 10.86
N LYS A 142 -14.25 9.84 10.91
CA LYS A 142 -13.44 8.65 11.17
C LYS A 142 -13.00 8.02 9.87
N LEU A 143 -11.75 7.54 9.84
CA LEU A 143 -11.23 6.75 8.72
C LEU A 143 -11.32 5.26 9.07
N LEU A 144 -11.85 4.46 8.16
CA LEU A 144 -12.02 3.01 8.34
C LEU A 144 -11.37 2.27 7.17
N LYS A 145 -10.86 1.06 7.46
CA LYS A 145 -10.42 0.10 6.44
C LYS A 145 -11.63 -0.25 5.56
N ASP A 146 -11.43 -0.29 4.25
CA ASP A 146 -12.41 -0.92 3.37
C ASP A 146 -12.31 -2.45 3.54
N ILE A 147 -13.16 -3.02 4.39
CA ILE A 147 -13.14 -4.44 4.78
C ILE A 147 -13.84 -5.36 3.76
N ASN A 148 -14.47 -4.80 2.74
CA ASN A 148 -15.16 -5.60 1.73
C ASN A 148 -14.78 -5.10 0.34
N GLY A 149 -14.12 -5.96 -0.45
CA GLY A 149 -14.14 -5.89 -1.90
C GLY A 149 -15.54 -6.06 -2.51
N THR A 150 -16.61 -5.57 -1.86
CA THR A 150 -17.92 -5.42 -2.48
C THR A 150 -17.78 -4.42 -3.60
N ARG A 151 -17.84 -4.97 -4.82
CA ARG A 151 -18.18 -4.30 -6.07
C ARG A 151 -18.86 -2.96 -5.80
N LEU A 152 -18.19 -1.88 -6.23
CA LEU A 152 -18.90 -0.66 -6.59
C LEU A 152 -20.12 -1.09 -7.41
N PRO A 153 -21.37 -0.70 -7.06
CA PRO A 153 -22.43 -0.77 -8.05
C PRO A 153 -21.93 0.05 -9.24
N SER A 154 -21.74 -0.63 -10.36
CA SER A 154 -21.44 -0.03 -11.66
C SER A 154 -22.42 1.12 -11.90
N ALA A 155 -21.99 2.36 -11.67
CA ALA A 155 -22.74 3.52 -12.08
C ALA A 155 -22.70 3.57 -13.61
N HIS A 156 -23.85 3.28 -14.22
CA HIS A 156 -24.23 3.59 -15.60
C HIS A 156 -23.29 3.11 -16.73
N MET A 157 -23.65 1.96 -17.32
CA MET A 157 -23.64 1.88 -18.78
C MET A 157 -24.81 2.73 -19.30
N ALA A 158 -24.48 3.90 -19.83
CA ALA A 158 -25.33 4.68 -20.71
C ALA A 158 -24.55 4.95 -21.99
N ALA A 159 -24.74 4.07 -22.98
CA ALA A 159 -24.72 4.31 -24.42
C ALA A 159 -25.21 3.03 -25.10
#